data_AF-A0A0W0GGS6-F1
#
_entry.id   AF-A0A0W0GGS6-F1
#
_cell.length_a   1.000
_cell.length_b   1.000
_cell.length_c   1.000
_cell.angle_alpha   90.00
_cell.angle_beta   90.00
_cell.angle_gamma   90.00
#
_symmetry.space_group_name_H-M   'P 1'
#
loop_
_entity.id
_entity.type
_entity.pdbx_description
1 polymer ?
#
loop_
_entity_poly.entity_id
_entity_poly.type
_entity_poly.pdbx_seq_one_letter_code
_entity_poly.pdbx_strand_id
1 'polypeptide(L)'
;MRADNETRSIINALLEQTKAAFEARNADALIKLTTDDPNMLNIGIAKDELSVGPGQLKERMQKHFAMADTITLKYGYTTIKSNGNVAWVSSHLWETLVKGTRKLLLDMRMTAVAEKINDKWGWSEMHWSMPVEVAMPEPTAEEKAAEEAAAKAAKEAEEAKKKAEEEKRKAELKADEPPTDQSFFDYY
;
A
#
# COMPACT_ATOMS: atom_id res chain seq x y z
N MET A 1 -6.69 -9.74 29.76
CA MET A 1 -7.19 -8.69 30.67
C MET A 1 -7.61 -7.48 29.83
N ARG A 2 -8.44 -6.56 30.36
CA ARG A 2 -8.79 -5.31 29.67
C ARG A 2 -7.58 -4.39 29.66
N ALA A 3 -7.30 -3.73 28.53
CA ALA A 3 -6.21 -2.74 28.50
C ALA A 3 -6.50 -1.55 29.42
N ASP A 4 -5.45 -1.03 30.06
CA ASP A 4 -5.47 0.23 30.79
C ASP A 4 -5.80 1.41 29.85
N ASN A 5 -6.11 2.56 30.43
CA ASN A 5 -6.61 3.72 29.68
C ASN A 5 -5.56 4.31 28.73
N GLU A 6 -4.28 4.31 29.12
CA GLU A 6 -3.19 4.85 28.31
C GLU A 6 -2.96 3.97 27.08
N THR A 7 -2.73 2.67 27.31
CA THR A 7 -2.57 1.68 26.23
C THR A 7 -3.77 1.70 25.31
N ARG A 8 -5.00 1.72 25.85
CA ARG A 8 -6.21 1.81 25.03
C ARG A 8 -6.23 3.05 24.15
N SER A 9 -5.86 4.21 24.69
CA SER A 9 -5.82 5.46 23.92
C SER A 9 -4.81 5.39 22.78
N ILE A 10 -3.62 4.83 23.03
CA ILE A 10 -2.58 4.66 22.02
C ILE A 10 -3.03 3.69 20.91
N ILE A 11 -3.62 2.55 21.28
CA ILE A 11 -4.11 1.58 20.30
C ILE A 11 -5.27 2.15 19.46
N ASN A 12 -6.18 2.92 20.07
CA ASN A 12 -7.21 3.62 19.30
C ASN A 12 -6.59 4.63 18.32
N ALA A 13 -5.54 5.34 18.72
CA ALA A 13 -4.83 6.24 17.81
C ALA A 13 -4.15 5.48 16.66
N LEU A 14 -3.56 4.31 16.91
CA LEU A 14 -3.03 3.45 15.85
C LEU A 14 -4.12 3.00 14.87
N LEU A 15 -5.30 2.63 15.36
CA LEU A 15 -6.44 2.27 14.51
C LEU A 15 -6.88 3.45 13.62
N GLU A 16 -7.03 4.65 14.19
CA GLU A 16 -7.38 5.84 13.41
C GLU A 16 -6.32 6.21 12.38
N GLN A 17 -5.03 6.06 12.71
CA GLN A 17 -3.93 6.26 11.76
C GLN A 17 -3.93 5.20 10.66
N THR A 18 -4.23 3.94 10.98
CA THR A 18 -4.39 2.86 10.00
C THR A 18 -5.54 3.19 9.05
N LYS A 19 -6.70 3.60 9.58
CA LYS A 19 -7.83 4.08 8.77
C LYS A 19 -7.43 5.22 7.85
N ALA A 20 -6.77 6.26 8.38
CA ALA A 20 -6.31 7.38 7.56
C ALA A 20 -5.34 6.95 6.45
N ALA A 21 -4.43 6.01 6.72
CA ALA A 21 -3.50 5.48 5.72
C ALA A 21 -4.23 4.71 4.61
N PHE A 22 -5.23 3.90 4.94
CA PHE A 22 -6.07 3.19 3.96
C PHE A 22 -6.86 4.16 3.08
N GLU A 23 -7.53 5.14 3.69
CA GLU A 23 -8.37 6.10 2.96
C GLU A 23 -7.55 7.05 2.08
N ALA A 24 -6.34 7.39 2.53
CA ALA A 24 -5.36 8.12 1.72
C ALA A 24 -4.64 7.25 0.68
N ARG A 25 -4.89 5.92 0.65
CA ARG A 25 -4.19 4.95 -0.20
C ARG A 25 -2.66 5.06 -0.07
N ASN A 26 -2.18 5.30 1.14
CA ASN A 26 -0.78 5.61 1.44
C ASN A 26 -0.07 4.43 2.13
N ALA A 27 0.60 3.60 1.33
CA ALA A 27 1.29 2.41 1.83
C ALA A 27 2.43 2.78 2.78
N ASP A 28 3.20 3.83 2.50
CA ASP A 28 4.28 4.28 3.36
C ASP A 28 3.80 4.75 4.73
N ALA A 29 2.64 5.42 4.78
CA ALA A 29 2.02 5.79 6.04
C ALA A 29 1.64 4.55 6.86
N LEU A 30 1.06 3.52 6.22
CA LEU A 30 0.70 2.28 6.92
C LEU A 30 1.94 1.54 7.47
N ILE A 31 3.02 1.45 6.67
CA ILE A 31 4.26 0.79 7.10
C ILE A 31 4.87 1.48 8.33
N LYS A 32 4.77 2.81 8.45
CA LYS A 32 5.28 3.52 9.64
C LYS A 32 4.56 3.15 10.94
N LEU A 33 3.37 2.55 10.84
CA LEU A 33 2.56 2.08 11.96
C LEU A 33 2.89 0.65 12.38
N THR A 34 3.73 -0.07 11.63
CA THR A 34 4.17 -1.41 11.99
C THR A 34 5.42 -1.36 12.87
N THR A 35 5.76 -2.49 13.49
CA THR A 35 7.10 -2.69 14.04
C THR A 35 8.12 -2.84 12.89
N ASP A 36 9.40 -2.64 13.22
CA ASP A 36 10.51 -2.87 12.28
C ASP A 36 10.95 -4.35 12.24
N ASP A 37 10.14 -5.27 12.79
CA ASP A 37 10.45 -6.70 12.82
C ASP A 37 10.42 -7.29 11.40
N PRO A 38 11.51 -7.88 10.90
CA PRO A 38 11.53 -8.53 9.59
C PRO A 38 10.54 -9.70 9.48
N ASN A 39 10.08 -10.26 10.59
CA ASN A 39 9.13 -11.38 10.64
C ASN A 39 7.69 -10.96 10.93
N MET A 40 7.38 -9.66 10.99
CA MET A 40 6.02 -9.15 11.19
C MET A 40 5.07 -9.80 10.16
N LEU A 41 4.03 -10.48 10.65
CA LEU A 41 3.12 -11.26 9.81
C LEU A 41 1.86 -10.46 9.49
N ASN A 42 1.45 -10.46 8.23
CA ASN A 42 0.15 -9.95 7.84
C ASN A 42 -0.57 -10.96 6.95
N ILE A 43 -1.84 -11.18 7.27
CA ILE A 43 -2.73 -12.08 6.55
C ILE A 43 -3.91 -11.25 6.07
N GLY A 44 -4.13 -11.25 4.75
CA GLY A 44 -5.26 -10.61 4.11
C GLY A 44 -6.43 -11.56 3.91
N ILE A 45 -7.39 -11.11 3.11
CA ILE A 45 -8.65 -11.82 2.86
C ILE A 45 -8.59 -12.76 1.65
N ALA A 46 -7.72 -12.48 0.69
CA ALA A 46 -7.61 -13.31 -0.50
C ALA A 46 -6.79 -14.57 -0.21
N LYS A 47 -7.02 -15.61 -1.02
CA LYS A 47 -6.46 -16.96 -0.83
C LYS A 47 -4.94 -17.00 -0.61
N ASP A 48 -4.21 -16.12 -1.31
CA ASP A 48 -2.74 -16.06 -1.28
C ASP A 48 -2.23 -14.76 -0.63
N GLU A 49 -3.08 -14.05 0.12
CA GLU A 49 -2.68 -12.80 0.81
C GLU A 49 -1.98 -13.09 2.12
N LEU A 50 -0.67 -13.29 2.03
CA LEU A 50 0.25 -13.33 3.15
C LEU A 50 1.46 -12.44 2.84
N SER A 51 1.91 -11.65 3.81
CA SER A 51 3.13 -10.88 3.70
C SER A 51 3.92 -10.91 4.99
N VAL A 52 5.22 -11.17 4.88
CA VAL A 52 6.19 -11.19 5.98
C VAL A 52 7.11 -9.98 5.87
N GLY A 53 7.17 -9.21 6.94
CA GLY A 53 7.97 -8.00 7.07
C GLY A 53 7.42 -6.78 6.30
N PRO A 54 7.99 -5.58 6.56
CA PRO A 54 7.46 -4.32 6.02
C PRO A 54 7.50 -4.22 4.49
N GLY A 55 8.52 -4.81 3.85
CA GLY A 55 8.68 -4.76 2.40
C GLY A 55 7.55 -5.46 1.64
N GLN A 56 7.27 -6.72 1.99
CA GLN A 56 6.18 -7.49 1.36
C GLN A 56 4.81 -6.87 1.66
N LEU A 57 4.62 -6.35 2.88
CA LEU A 57 3.40 -5.63 3.23
C LEU A 57 3.20 -4.40 2.35
N LYS A 58 4.26 -3.62 2.10
CA LYS A 58 4.19 -2.42 1.26
C LYS A 58 3.71 -2.75 -0.15
N GLU A 59 4.33 -3.74 -0.78
CA GLU A 59 3.95 -4.19 -2.13
C GLU A 59 2.50 -4.66 -2.19
N ARG A 60 2.06 -5.42 -1.18
CA ARG A 60 0.67 -5.89 -1.07
C ARG A 60 -0.31 -4.73 -0.96
N MET A 61 -0.01 -3.75 -0.11
CA MET A 61 -0.87 -2.57 0.08
C MET A 61 -0.92 -1.68 -1.16
N GLN A 62 0.20 -1.52 -1.88
CA GLN A 62 0.21 -0.82 -3.16
C GLN A 62 -0.72 -1.49 -4.19
N LYS A 63 -0.69 -2.83 -4.28
CA LYS A 63 -1.61 -3.58 -5.14
C LYS A 63 -3.06 -3.38 -4.72
N HIS A 64 -3.37 -3.49 -3.42
CA HIS A 64 -4.70 -3.26 -2.89
C HIS A 64 -5.23 -1.86 -3.21
N PHE A 65 -4.41 -0.85 -2.95
CA PHE A 65 -4.76 0.56 -3.19
C PHE A 65 -4.94 0.90 -4.67
N ALA A 66 -4.30 0.17 -5.58
CA ALA A 66 -4.49 0.34 -7.02
C ALA A 66 -5.84 -0.23 -7.52
N MET A 67 -6.53 -1.07 -6.74
CA MET A 67 -7.79 -1.69 -7.16
C MET A 67 -9.00 -0.74 -7.12
N ALA A 68 -8.89 0.40 -6.42
CA ALA A 68 -10.00 1.31 -6.21
C ALA A 68 -9.57 2.79 -6.30
N ASP A 69 -10.47 3.62 -6.81
CA ASP A 69 -10.33 5.08 -6.86
C ASP A 69 -10.51 5.69 -5.46
N THR A 70 -11.36 5.08 -4.65
CA THR A 70 -11.63 5.50 -3.27
C THR A 70 -11.75 4.27 -2.38
N ILE A 71 -11.17 4.38 -1.20
CA ILE A 71 -11.26 3.39 -0.13
C ILE A 71 -11.81 4.12 1.10
N THR A 72 -12.79 3.53 1.78
CA THR A 72 -13.31 4.03 3.05
C THR A 72 -13.30 2.90 4.07
N LEU A 73 -12.75 3.16 5.25
CA LEU A 73 -12.65 2.19 6.32
C LEU A 73 -13.50 2.64 7.52
N LYS A 74 -14.31 1.74 8.05
CA LYS A 74 -15.12 2.02 9.24
C LYS A 74 -14.99 0.89 10.25
N TYR A 75 -14.45 1.21 11.43
CA TYR A 75 -14.45 0.28 12.55
C TYR A 75 -15.85 0.17 13.18
N GLY A 76 -16.23 -1.06 13.50
CA GLY A 76 -17.42 -1.41 14.26
C GLY A 76 -17.07 -1.68 15.72
N TYR A 77 -17.59 -2.78 16.24
CA TYR A 77 -17.26 -3.20 17.60
C TYR A 77 -15.79 -3.61 17.71
N THR A 78 -15.06 -2.94 18.61
CA THR A 78 -13.63 -3.18 18.84
C THR A 78 -13.36 -3.53 20.29
N THR A 79 -12.59 -4.60 20.50
CA THR A 79 -12.07 -5.00 21.81
C THR A 79 -10.56 -4.85 21.85
N ILE A 80 -10.06 -4.33 22.97
CA ILE A 80 -8.63 -4.11 23.20
C ILE A 80 -8.27 -4.71 24.55
N LYS A 81 -7.31 -5.63 24.52
CA LYS A 81 -6.70 -6.29 25.67
C LYS A 81 -5.20 -5.95 25.69
N SER A 82 -4.59 -5.87 26.86
CA SER A 82 -3.14 -5.71 26.95
C SER A 82 -2.55 -6.50 28.12
N ASN A 83 -1.24 -6.73 28.04
CA ASN A 83 -0.41 -7.27 29.10
C ASN A 83 1.03 -6.75 28.93
N GLY A 84 1.45 -5.80 29.76
CA GLY A 84 2.75 -5.15 29.63
C GLY A 84 2.90 -4.46 28.26
N ASN A 85 3.96 -4.83 27.53
CA ASN A 85 4.32 -4.21 26.25
C ASN A 85 3.60 -4.81 25.03
N VAL A 86 2.52 -5.58 25.24
CA VAL A 86 1.75 -6.24 24.17
C VAL A 86 0.27 -5.90 24.30
N ALA A 87 -0.38 -5.63 23.18
CA ALA A 87 -1.82 -5.42 23.08
C ALA A 87 -2.43 -6.26 21.95
N TRP A 88 -3.62 -6.80 22.20
CA TRP A 88 -4.41 -7.54 21.22
C TRP A 88 -5.67 -6.75 20.89
N VAL A 89 -5.94 -6.65 19.60
CA VAL A 89 -7.12 -5.99 19.05
C VAL A 89 -7.96 -7.02 18.32
N SER A 90 -9.26 -6.97 18.53
CA SER A 90 -10.23 -7.68 17.69
C SER A 90 -11.34 -6.70 17.33
N SER A 91 -11.56 -6.49 16.04
CA SER A 91 -12.55 -5.54 15.54
C SER A 91 -13.41 -6.14 14.44
N HIS A 92 -14.69 -5.83 14.48
CA HIS A 92 -15.52 -5.81 13.28
C HIS A 92 -15.24 -4.52 12.50
N LEU A 93 -15.33 -4.54 11.18
CA LEU A 93 -15.11 -3.37 10.34
C LEU A 93 -15.68 -3.56 8.94
N TRP A 94 -15.88 -2.43 8.26
CA TRP A 94 -16.29 -2.41 6.87
C TRP A 94 -15.27 -1.64 6.03
N GLU A 95 -14.91 -2.22 4.89
CA GLU A 95 -14.16 -1.54 3.85
C GLU A 95 -15.07 -1.30 2.64
N THR A 96 -15.13 -0.08 2.18
CA THR A 96 -15.88 0.28 0.96
C THR A 96 -14.90 0.65 -0.13
N LEU A 97 -14.94 -0.09 -1.23
CA LEU A 97 -14.13 0.13 -2.41
C LEU A 97 -15.01 0.73 -3.51
N VAL A 98 -14.54 1.80 -4.15
CA VAL A 98 -15.19 2.42 -5.31
C VAL A 98 -14.22 2.49 -6.47
N LYS A 99 -14.64 2.00 -7.65
CA LYS A 99 -13.89 2.11 -8.91
C LYS A 99 -14.85 2.54 -10.03
N GLY A 100 -14.74 3.78 -10.48
CA GLY A 100 -15.72 4.42 -11.36
C GLY A 100 -17.10 4.47 -10.71
N THR A 101 -18.10 3.89 -11.37
CA THR A 101 -19.48 3.83 -10.84
C THR A 101 -19.72 2.62 -9.92
N ARG A 102 -18.78 1.68 -9.90
CA ARG A 102 -18.91 0.42 -9.17
C ARG A 102 -18.51 0.58 -7.73
N LYS A 103 -19.30 -0.03 -6.84
CA LYS A 103 -19.10 0.00 -5.40
C LYS A 103 -19.16 -1.40 -4.83
N LEU A 104 -18.21 -1.73 -3.96
CA LEU A 104 -18.17 -2.97 -3.18
C LEU A 104 -18.05 -2.62 -1.71
N LEU A 105 -18.89 -3.27 -0.89
CA LEU A 105 -18.82 -3.18 0.56
C LEU A 105 -18.37 -4.53 1.10
N LEU A 106 -17.22 -4.54 1.78
CA LEU A 106 -16.65 -5.70 2.44
C LEU A 106 -17.00 -5.65 3.93
N ASP A 107 -17.64 -6.70 4.43
CA ASP A 107 -17.93 -6.90 5.85
C ASP A 107 -16.85 -7.82 6.45
N MET A 108 -15.94 -7.25 7.24
CA MET A 108 -14.69 -7.89 7.61
C MET A 108 -14.52 -7.99 9.12
N ARG A 109 -13.64 -8.88 9.57
CA ARG A 109 -13.08 -8.86 10.93
C ARG A 109 -11.57 -8.71 10.86
N MET A 110 -11.02 -7.97 11.82
CA MET A 110 -9.60 -7.78 12.01
C MET A 110 -9.20 -8.32 13.39
N THR A 111 -8.11 -9.06 13.42
CA THR A 111 -7.35 -9.39 14.63
C THR A 111 -5.96 -8.82 14.46
N ALA A 112 -5.44 -8.12 15.46
CA ALA A 112 -4.10 -7.54 15.37
C ALA A 112 -3.38 -7.62 16.71
N VAL A 113 -2.06 -7.67 16.63
CA VAL A 113 -1.15 -7.57 17.77
C VAL A 113 -0.32 -6.31 17.60
N ALA A 114 -0.27 -5.50 18.65
CA ALA A 114 0.62 -4.36 18.74
C ALA A 114 1.63 -4.59 19.85
N GLU A 115 2.88 -4.19 19.60
CA GLU A 115 3.98 -4.31 20.54
C GLU A 115 4.61 -2.95 20.79
N LYS A 116 5.05 -2.74 22.03
CA LYS A 116 5.82 -1.57 22.45
C LYS A 116 7.31 -1.92 22.43
N ILE A 117 8.04 -1.39 21.44
CA ILE A 117 9.49 -1.57 21.26
C ILE A 117 10.14 -0.19 21.29
N ASN A 118 11.17 0.00 22.13
CA ASN A 118 11.86 1.30 22.29
C ASN A 118 10.88 2.47 22.51
N ASP A 119 9.90 2.25 23.40
CA ASP A 119 8.82 3.19 23.72
C ASP A 119 7.86 3.58 22.57
N LYS A 120 7.96 2.93 21.42
CA LYS A 120 7.04 3.10 20.29
C LYS A 120 6.12 1.88 20.17
N TRP A 121 4.82 2.14 20.07
CA TRP A 121 3.83 1.12 19.71
C TRP A 121 3.73 0.98 18.19
N GLY A 122 3.66 -0.26 17.71
CA GLY A 122 3.38 -0.56 16.30
C GLY A 122 2.74 -1.93 16.14
N TRP A 123 2.11 -2.16 14.99
CA TRP A 123 1.54 -3.45 14.62
C TRP A 123 2.64 -4.47 14.37
N SER A 124 2.68 -5.55 15.15
CA SER A 124 3.56 -6.70 14.94
C SER A 124 2.87 -7.81 14.15
N GLU A 125 1.55 -7.85 14.18
CA GLU A 125 0.73 -8.77 13.37
C GLU A 125 -0.61 -8.13 13.02
N MET A 126 -1.08 -8.33 11.79
CA MET A 126 -2.45 -8.01 11.38
C MET A 126 -3.06 -9.13 10.54
N HIS A 127 -4.23 -9.62 10.95
CA HIS A 127 -5.00 -10.61 10.21
C HIS A 127 -6.41 -10.08 9.93
N TRP A 128 -6.75 -10.03 8.66
CA TRP A 128 -8.03 -9.58 8.14
C TRP A 128 -8.76 -10.79 7.56
N SER A 129 -10.05 -10.90 7.83
CA SER A 129 -10.86 -12.01 7.34
C SER A 129 -12.26 -11.55 6.95
N MET A 130 -12.86 -12.23 5.99
CA MET A 130 -14.22 -12.02 5.55
C MET A 130 -15.00 -13.34 5.69
N PRO A 131 -16.30 -13.33 6.03
CA PRO A 131 -17.07 -14.57 6.16
C PRO A 131 -17.33 -15.27 4.82
N VAL A 132 -17.28 -14.54 3.71
CA VAL A 132 -17.52 -15.03 2.35
C VAL A 132 -16.56 -14.36 1.38
N GLU A 133 -16.27 -14.99 0.24
CA GLU A 133 -15.53 -14.36 -0.85
C GLU A 133 -16.46 -13.43 -1.64
N VAL A 134 -15.97 -12.23 -1.98
CA VAL A 134 -16.76 -11.23 -2.71
C VAL A 134 -15.84 -10.56 -3.72
N ALA A 135 -16.30 -10.44 -4.96
CA ALA A 135 -15.57 -9.79 -6.04
C ALA A 135 -16.17 -8.41 -6.35
N MET A 136 -15.33 -7.50 -6.87
CA MET A 136 -15.83 -6.25 -7.45
C MET A 136 -16.83 -6.58 -8.57
N PRO A 137 -17.92 -5.82 -8.70
CA PRO A 137 -18.81 -5.96 -9.84
C PRO A 137 -18.06 -5.83 -11.17
N GLU A 138 -18.48 -6.61 -12.18
CA GLU A 138 -17.91 -6.51 -13.52
C GLU A 138 -18.13 -5.11 -14.10
N PRO A 139 -17.16 -4.56 -14.86
CA PRO A 139 -17.34 -3.28 -15.54
C PRO A 139 -18.40 -3.41 -16.64
N THR A 140 -19.14 -2.34 -16.86
CA THR A 140 -19.98 -2.22 -18.07
C THR A 140 -19.10 -2.21 -19.34
N ALA A 141 -19.69 -2.48 -20.51
CA ALA A 141 -18.94 -2.47 -21.77
C ALA A 141 -18.29 -1.10 -22.06
N GLU A 142 -18.96 -0.01 -21.69
CA GLU A 142 -18.45 1.35 -21.83
C GLU A 142 -17.28 1.61 -20.87
N GLU A 143 -17.39 1.21 -19.60
CA GLU A 143 -16.29 1.32 -18.63
C GLU A 143 -15.10 0.48 -19.03
N LYS A 144 -15.33 -0.73 -19.57
CA LYS A 144 -14.26 -1.60 -20.07
C LYS A 144 -13.53 -0.96 -21.24
N ALA A 145 -14.25 -0.39 -22.21
CA ALA A 145 -13.65 0.33 -23.33
C ALA A 145 -12.86 1.55 -22.87
N ALA A 146 -13.35 2.27 -21.85
CA ALA A 146 -12.65 3.40 -21.25
C ALA A 146 -11.37 2.97 -20.51
N GLU A 147 -11.41 1.88 -19.73
CA GLU A 147 -10.23 1.31 -19.05
C GLU A 147 -9.18 0.85 -20.05
N GLU A 148 -9.59 0.19 -21.14
CA GLU A 148 -8.69 -0.26 -22.21
C GLU A 148 -8.05 0.92 -22.97
N ALA A 149 -8.85 1.96 -23.27
CA ALA A 149 -8.34 3.18 -23.89
C ALA A 149 -7.34 3.92 -23.00
N ALA A 150 -7.65 4.04 -21.70
CA ALA A 150 -6.75 4.66 -20.72
C ALA A 150 -5.44 3.87 -20.57
N ALA A 151 -5.52 2.53 -20.50
CA ALA A 151 -4.34 1.68 -20.43
C ALA A 151 -3.46 1.80 -21.70
N LYS A 152 -4.08 1.90 -22.87
CA LYS A 152 -3.36 2.12 -24.14
C LYS A 152 -2.66 3.47 -24.16
N ALA A 153 -3.36 4.55 -23.78
CA ALA A 153 -2.80 5.89 -23.71
C ALA A 153 -1.63 5.99 -22.71
N ALA A 154 -1.74 5.32 -21.55
CA ALA A 154 -0.67 5.26 -20.56
C ALA A 154 0.59 4.57 -21.10
N LYS A 155 0.44 3.44 -21.81
CA LYS A 155 1.57 2.75 -22.47
C LYS A 155 2.23 3.61 -23.53
N GLU A 156 1.44 4.26 -24.38
CA GLU A 156 1.95 5.17 -25.42
C GLU A 156 2.71 6.36 -24.81
N ALA A 157 2.21 6.93 -23.70
CA ALA A 157 2.91 7.99 -22.97
C ALA A 157 4.23 7.51 -22.33
N GLU A 158 4.26 6.31 -21.77
CA GLU A 158 5.48 5.72 -21.20
C GLU A 158 6.54 5.44 -22.28
N GLU A 159 6.13 4.89 -23.42
CA GLU A 159 7.01 4.67 -24.57
C GLU A 159 7.54 5.98 -25.15
N ALA A 160 6.70 7.01 -25.27
CA ALA A 160 7.12 8.33 -25.70
C ALA A 160 8.15 8.95 -24.74
N LYS A 161 7.93 8.80 -23.42
CA LYS A 161 8.88 9.26 -22.40
C LYS A 161 10.22 8.55 -22.49
N LYS A 162 10.22 7.22 -22.65
CA LYS A 162 11.46 6.43 -22.84
C LYS A 162 12.23 6.87 -24.10
N LYS A 163 11.53 7.07 -25.21
CA LYS A 163 12.14 7.57 -26.45
C LYS A 163 12.77 8.95 -26.26
N ALA A 164 12.05 9.88 -25.63
CA ALA A 164 12.58 11.22 -25.35
C ALA A 164 13.80 11.19 -24.42
N GLU A 165 13.81 10.31 -23.42
CA GLU A 165 14.95 10.12 -22.52
C GLU A 165 16.16 9.49 -23.22
N GLU A 166 15.93 8.53 -24.13
CA GLU A 166 16.98 7.94 -24.96
C GLU A 166 17.57 8.94 -25.97
N GLU A 167 16.73 9.76 -26.59
CA GLU A 167 17.15 10.84 -27.49
C GLU A 167 17.97 11.89 -26.74
N LYS A 168 17.53 12.28 -25.54
CA LYS A 168 18.29 13.18 -24.67
C LYS A 168 19.65 12.59 -24.31
N ARG A 169 19.72 11.31 -23.92
CA ARG A 169 20.98 10.62 -23.61
C ARG A 169 21.91 10.56 -24.81
N LYS A 170 21.38 10.32 -26.02
CA LYS A 170 22.15 10.32 -27.27
C LYS A 170 22.68 11.71 -27.61
N ALA A 171 21.91 12.77 -27.34
CA ALA A 171 22.34 14.15 -27.54
C ALA A 171 23.44 14.56 -26.56
N GLU A 172 23.34 14.17 -25.28
CA GLU A 172 24.38 14.39 -24.27
C GLU A 172 25.69 13.67 -24.64
N LEU A 173 25.62 12.41 -25.08
CA LEU A 173 26.80 11.65 -25.54
C LEU A 173 27.49 12.28 -26.76
N LYS A 174 26.72 12.89 -27.68
CA LYS A 174 27.29 13.62 -28.83
C LYS A 174 27.90 14.96 -28.47
N ALA A 175 27.42 15.62 -27.41
CA ALA A 175 27.95 16.89 -26.94
C ALA A 175 29.28 16.73 -26.18
N ASP A 176 29.55 15.54 -25.66
CA ASP A 176 30.78 15.18 -24.93
C ASP A 176 31.86 14.56 -25.85
N GLU A 177 31.59 14.44 -27.16
CA GLU A 177 32.61 14.04 -28.14
C GLU A 177 33.62 15.19 -28.32
N PRO A 178 34.93 14.96 -28.07
CA PRO A 178 35.93 16.00 -28.26
C PRO A 178 35.98 16.42 -29.75
N PRO A 179 36.27 17.70 -30.05
CA PRO A 179 36.32 18.19 -31.42
C PRO A 179 37.27 17.34 -32.27
N THR A 180 36.82 16.92 -33.45
CA THR A 180 37.56 16.07 -34.40
C THR A 180 38.81 16.74 -35.01
N ASP A 181 39.23 17.89 -34.49
CA ASP A 181 40.34 18.70 -35.00
C ASP A 181 41.51 18.85 -34.00
N GLN A 182 41.59 17.98 -32.98
CA GLN A 182 42.82 17.84 -32.22
C GLN A 182 43.65 16.70 -32.81
N SER A 183 44.53 17.06 -33.75
CA SER A 183 45.61 16.22 -34.26
C SER A 183 46.43 15.65 -33.10
N PHE A 184 46.26 14.36 -32.83
CA PHE A 184 46.95 13.62 -31.77
C PHE A 184 48.41 13.23 -32.13
N PHE A 185 49.05 13.97 -33.04
CA PHE A 185 50.45 13.74 -33.43
C PHE A 185 51.17 15.07 -33.53
N ASP A 186 51.60 15.59 -32.38
CA ASP A 186 52.66 16.59 -32.28
C ASP A 186 53.33 16.48 -30.89
N TYR A 187 53.91 15.31 -30.59
CA TYR A 187 54.94 15.20 -29.54
C TYR A 187 55.93 14.09 -29.90
N TYR A 188 57.06 14.55 -30.46
CA TYR A 188 58.37 13.91 -30.70
C TYR A 188 58.46 12.67 -31.60
#